data_AF-A0A9D8VFX7-F1
#
_entry.id   AF-A0A9D8VFX7-F1
#
_cell.length_a   1.000
_cell.length_b   1.000
_cell.length_c   1.000
_cell.angle_alpha   90.00
_cell.angle_beta   90.00
_cell.angle_gamma   90.00
#
_symmetry.space_group_name_H-M   'P 1'
#
loop_
_entity.id
_entity.type
_entity.pdbx_description
1 polymer ?
#
loop_
_entity_poly.entity_id
_entity_poly.type
_entity_poly.pdbx_seq_one_letter_code
_entity_poly.pdbx_strand_id
1 'polypeptide(L)'
;MTELHLQSAWIRDAARGQWLRFHRPLRMHVARTLPEVVPVLEALDTALEAGRWVCGYLGYEAGPAMDDALSAHPSSGEPLAVFAEFDEPEVVEEPPFPRHWITARGNPPPELAFREGVQAIRESIARGDVYQTNLTYPIEVPWRASPQALFAQLVHAQNATYGALLDLGDVVVSSASPELFFSVDAGRIISRPMKGTRPRSAPVAELLGSDKERAENLMIVDMVRNDLSRVCRPGSVDVPDLFTPEAYPTVWQLTSTVVGETREPLSRVMRALFPAASITGAPKSTATRIIRNLESGPRGVYTGTIGFASPDGRAQFNVAIRTAVVDPDGGRARFGVGGGIVWDSSPQAEFEETRTKAAVLSYTPPEFSLLETMLCRDGEVVLLKEHLERMHAGASFFGFVFDGHAARARVEAAAPAEGGWRMRLLSDRSGILTLNVWPLRETAWSSNPRLVVGGPRVSSADVFLRHKTTHRQIYADMLAAHPDADDVILLNEHGEVTETCFGNLFLDRDGVLLTPPASAGLLPGTLRAQLIRQGRAVERSLRPDELTASRTLIGNSVRGLYRPREIGRLS
;
A
#
# COMPACT_ATOMS: atom_id res chain seq x y z
N MET A 1 -29.57 13.34 -19.44
CA MET A 1 -28.43 12.47 -19.14
C MET A 1 -27.43 12.67 -20.25
N THR A 2 -26.33 13.32 -19.93
CA THR A 2 -25.26 13.70 -20.85
C THR A 2 -24.53 12.46 -21.36
N GLU A 3 -24.02 12.50 -22.59
CA GLU A 3 -23.24 11.41 -23.19
C GLU A 3 -21.89 11.30 -22.47
N LEU A 4 -21.74 10.29 -21.59
CA LEU A 4 -20.42 9.90 -21.08
C LEU A 4 -19.51 9.57 -22.27
N HIS A 5 -18.41 10.31 -22.36
CA HIS A 5 -17.48 10.24 -23.48
C HIS A 5 -16.06 10.24 -22.93
N LEU A 6 -15.30 9.16 -23.20
CA LEU A 6 -13.92 9.05 -22.74
C LEU A 6 -13.04 10.06 -23.49
N GLN A 7 -12.78 11.21 -22.89
CA GLN A 7 -12.00 12.30 -23.49
C GLN A 7 -10.50 12.01 -23.45
N SER A 8 -10.03 11.48 -22.31
CA SER A 8 -8.65 11.06 -22.11
C SER A 8 -8.54 9.97 -21.06
N ALA A 9 -7.45 9.22 -21.11
CA ALA A 9 -7.11 8.24 -20.10
C ALA A 9 -5.61 8.23 -19.78
N TRP A 10 -5.28 7.96 -18.53
CA TRP A 10 -3.92 7.68 -18.09
C TRP A 10 -3.93 6.29 -17.46
N ILE A 11 -3.12 5.36 -17.97
CA ILE A 11 -3.04 4.00 -17.44
C ILE A 11 -1.57 3.63 -17.22
N ARG A 12 -1.26 3.04 -16.07
CA ARG A 12 0.08 2.50 -15.77
C ARG A 12 0.27 1.18 -16.52
N ASP A 13 1.26 1.08 -17.41
CA ASP A 13 1.76 -0.19 -17.93
C ASP A 13 2.71 -0.77 -16.87
N ALA A 14 2.21 -1.71 -16.08
CA ALA A 14 2.95 -2.26 -14.95
C ALA A 14 4.16 -3.09 -15.42
N ALA A 15 4.05 -3.77 -16.56
CA ALA A 15 5.12 -4.60 -17.11
C ALA A 15 6.32 -3.76 -17.55
N ARG A 16 6.07 -2.54 -18.05
CA ARG A 16 7.13 -1.61 -18.52
C ARG A 16 7.49 -0.52 -17.53
N GLY A 17 6.75 -0.38 -16.42
CA GLY A 17 7.02 0.64 -15.40
C GLY A 17 6.82 2.08 -15.92
N GLN A 18 5.92 2.29 -16.86
CA GLN A 18 5.66 3.57 -17.52
C GLN A 18 4.18 3.92 -17.53
N TRP A 19 3.83 5.18 -17.79
CA TRP A 19 2.45 5.62 -17.99
C TRP A 19 2.12 5.74 -19.47
N LEU A 20 0.92 5.28 -19.84
CA LEU A 20 0.33 5.46 -21.15
C LEU A 20 -0.73 6.55 -21.06
N ARG A 21 -0.66 7.53 -21.95
CA ARG A 21 -1.66 8.57 -22.09
C ARG A 21 -2.41 8.40 -23.40
N PHE A 22 -3.71 8.13 -23.28
CA PHE A 22 -4.66 8.08 -24.37
C PHE A 22 -5.38 9.42 -24.46
N HIS A 23 -5.42 10.01 -25.66
CA HIS A 23 -6.13 11.26 -25.92
C HIS A 23 -6.66 11.25 -27.35
N ARG A 24 -7.68 12.07 -27.64
CA ARG A 24 -8.31 12.18 -28.98
C ARG A 24 -8.87 10.82 -29.44
N PRO A 25 -9.91 10.30 -28.78
CA PRO A 25 -10.52 9.03 -29.18
C PRO A 25 -11.00 9.09 -30.64
N LEU A 26 -10.77 8.02 -31.37
CA LEU A 26 -11.20 7.86 -32.77
C LEU A 26 -12.68 7.44 -32.84
N ARG A 27 -13.07 6.56 -31.93
CA ARG A 27 -14.44 6.01 -31.85
C ARG A 27 -14.75 5.55 -30.43
N MET A 28 -15.97 5.83 -29.98
CA MET A 28 -16.50 5.38 -28.69
C MET A 28 -17.32 4.09 -28.85
N HIS A 29 -17.18 3.19 -27.87
CA HIS A 29 -17.97 1.98 -27.70
C HIS A 29 -18.61 1.99 -26.32
N VAL A 30 -19.94 2.10 -26.27
CA VAL A 30 -20.68 2.28 -25.01
C VAL A 30 -21.83 1.27 -24.96
N ALA A 31 -21.88 0.48 -23.89
CA ALA A 31 -23.01 -0.39 -23.58
C ALA A 31 -23.77 0.19 -22.40
N ARG A 32 -25.07 0.44 -22.56
CA ARG A 32 -26.00 0.90 -21.52
C ARG A 32 -26.93 -0.20 -21.07
N THR A 33 -27.15 -1.20 -21.93
CA THR A 33 -28.01 -2.35 -21.64
C THR A 33 -27.23 -3.65 -21.74
N LEU A 34 -27.68 -4.71 -21.05
CA LEU A 34 -27.00 -6.01 -21.04
C LEU A 34 -26.80 -6.58 -22.46
N PRO A 35 -27.78 -6.52 -23.39
CA PRO A 35 -27.60 -7.02 -24.75
C PRO A 35 -26.53 -6.28 -25.58
N GLU A 36 -26.17 -5.06 -25.20
CA GLU A 36 -25.14 -4.26 -25.91
C GLU A 36 -23.71 -4.61 -25.47
N VAL A 37 -23.54 -5.25 -24.31
CA VAL A 37 -22.22 -5.49 -23.71
C VAL A 37 -21.35 -6.39 -24.59
N VAL A 38 -21.86 -7.55 -25.02
CA VAL A 38 -21.10 -8.49 -25.86
C VAL A 38 -20.76 -7.88 -27.23
N PRO A 39 -21.70 -7.24 -27.96
CA PRO A 39 -21.37 -6.50 -29.19
C PRO A 39 -20.29 -5.43 -29.01
N VAL A 40 -20.30 -4.70 -27.89
CA VAL A 40 -19.24 -3.73 -27.58
C VAL A 40 -17.89 -4.40 -27.43
N LEU A 41 -17.80 -5.53 -26.72
CA LEU A 41 -16.55 -6.28 -26.56
C LEU A 41 -16.03 -6.84 -27.91
N GLU A 42 -16.91 -7.36 -28.76
CA GLU A 42 -16.53 -7.86 -30.10
C GLU A 42 -16.07 -6.72 -31.03
N ALA A 43 -16.63 -5.52 -30.88
CA ALA A 43 -16.16 -4.34 -31.60
C ALA A 43 -14.72 -3.93 -31.19
N LEU A 44 -14.30 -4.22 -29.96
CA LEU A 44 -12.91 -3.99 -29.54
C LEU A 44 -11.94 -4.91 -30.26
N ASP A 45 -12.30 -6.17 -30.48
CA ASP A 45 -11.47 -7.10 -31.26
C ASP A 45 -11.30 -6.60 -32.69
N THR A 46 -12.39 -6.12 -33.31
CA THR A 46 -12.35 -5.51 -34.65
C THR A 46 -11.42 -4.29 -34.70
N ALA A 47 -11.42 -3.46 -33.66
CA ALA A 47 -10.54 -2.31 -33.57
C ALA A 47 -9.06 -2.71 -33.44
N LEU A 48 -8.77 -3.73 -32.61
CA LEU A 48 -7.42 -4.29 -32.44
C LEU A 48 -6.89 -4.88 -33.76
N GLU A 49 -7.72 -5.64 -34.48
CA GLU A 49 -7.40 -6.18 -35.82
C GLU A 49 -7.15 -5.06 -36.84
N ALA A 50 -7.84 -3.93 -36.71
CA ALA A 50 -7.63 -2.74 -37.53
C ALA A 50 -6.40 -1.90 -37.13
N GLY A 51 -5.57 -2.40 -36.21
CA GLY A 51 -4.34 -1.72 -35.79
C GLY A 51 -4.56 -0.60 -34.76
N ARG A 52 -5.73 -0.55 -34.11
CA ARG A 52 -6.06 0.47 -33.10
C ARG A 52 -5.79 -0.03 -31.70
N TRP A 53 -5.48 0.90 -30.81
CA TRP A 53 -5.48 0.64 -29.37
C TRP A 53 -6.88 0.81 -28.82
N VAL A 54 -7.23 0.07 -27.77
CA VAL A 54 -8.49 0.24 -27.05
C VAL A 54 -8.22 0.46 -25.57
N CYS A 55 -8.97 1.36 -24.94
CA CYS A 55 -8.83 1.70 -23.53
C CYS A 55 -10.21 2.02 -22.94
N GLY A 56 -10.47 1.59 -21.71
CA GLY A 56 -11.75 1.82 -21.06
C GLY A 56 -12.02 0.98 -19.82
N TYR A 57 -13.30 0.79 -19.51
CA TYR A 57 -13.77 0.00 -18.39
C TYR A 57 -15.00 -0.85 -18.72
N LEU A 58 -15.16 -1.93 -17.96
CA LEU A 58 -16.36 -2.76 -17.89
C LEU A 58 -16.84 -2.79 -16.42
N GLY A 59 -18.07 -2.31 -16.17
CA GLY A 59 -18.65 -2.22 -14.84
C GLY A 59 -19.16 -3.56 -14.31
N TYR A 60 -19.29 -3.69 -12.98
CA TYR A 60 -19.71 -4.94 -12.32
C TYR A 60 -21.07 -5.45 -12.81
N GLU A 61 -22.03 -4.55 -13.04
CA GLU A 61 -23.36 -4.88 -13.53
C GLU A 61 -23.39 -5.44 -14.95
N ALA A 62 -22.26 -5.44 -15.68
CA ALA A 62 -22.14 -6.13 -16.97
C ALA A 62 -22.02 -7.66 -16.82
N GLY A 63 -21.80 -8.17 -15.60
CA GLY A 63 -21.59 -9.59 -15.33
C GLY A 63 -22.65 -10.53 -15.93
N PRO A 64 -23.96 -10.28 -15.78
CA PRO A 64 -25.02 -11.10 -16.36
C PRO A 64 -24.98 -11.22 -17.89
N ALA A 65 -24.30 -10.31 -18.61
CA ALA A 65 -24.12 -10.45 -20.07
C ALA A 65 -23.07 -11.52 -20.44
N MET A 66 -22.25 -11.97 -19.49
CA MET A 66 -21.23 -13.01 -19.71
C MET A 66 -21.80 -14.41 -19.46
N ASP A 67 -22.66 -14.53 -18.45
CA ASP A 67 -23.30 -15.77 -18.01
C ASP A 67 -24.64 -15.44 -17.33
N ASP A 68 -25.73 -15.96 -17.89
CA ASP A 68 -27.11 -15.72 -17.43
C ASP A 68 -27.37 -16.23 -16.00
N ALA A 69 -26.51 -17.10 -15.46
CA ALA A 69 -26.60 -17.54 -14.08
C ALA A 69 -26.16 -16.47 -13.07
N LEU A 70 -25.49 -15.40 -13.52
CA LEU A 70 -25.02 -14.32 -12.66
C LEU A 70 -26.13 -13.30 -12.40
N SER A 71 -26.09 -12.69 -11.21
CA SER A 71 -27.07 -11.69 -10.78
C SER A 71 -26.41 -10.37 -10.40
N ALA A 72 -26.95 -9.25 -10.86
CA ALA A 72 -26.50 -7.92 -10.45
C ALA A 72 -27.70 -6.97 -10.26
N HIS A 73 -27.47 -5.84 -9.60
CA HIS A 73 -28.49 -4.79 -9.55
C HIS A 73 -28.72 -4.22 -10.95
N PRO A 74 -29.91 -3.69 -11.26
CA PRO A 74 -30.08 -2.89 -12.45
C PRO A 74 -29.17 -1.66 -12.38
N SER A 75 -28.60 -1.26 -13.52
CA SER A 75 -27.85 0.00 -13.60
C SER A 75 -28.75 1.18 -13.21
N SER A 76 -28.19 2.13 -12.47
CA SER A 76 -28.85 3.40 -12.11
C SER A 76 -28.68 4.49 -13.18
N GLY A 77 -28.47 4.11 -14.44
CA GLY A 77 -28.26 5.02 -15.58
C GLY A 77 -26.80 5.16 -16.03
N GLU A 78 -25.87 4.56 -15.29
CA GLU A 78 -24.45 4.45 -15.65
C GLU A 78 -24.26 3.40 -16.76
N PRO A 79 -23.37 3.62 -17.74
CA PRO A 79 -23.03 2.61 -18.74
C PRO A 79 -22.37 1.39 -18.10
N LEU A 80 -22.73 0.22 -18.62
CA LEU A 80 -22.16 -1.08 -18.26
C LEU A 80 -20.75 -1.26 -18.83
N ALA A 81 -20.45 -0.64 -19.98
CA ALA A 81 -19.12 -0.61 -20.58
C ALA A 81 -18.88 0.74 -21.26
N VAL A 82 -17.66 1.27 -21.14
CA VAL A 82 -17.18 2.43 -21.91
C VAL A 82 -15.75 2.16 -22.33
N PHE A 83 -15.55 2.04 -23.63
CA PHE A 83 -14.25 1.91 -24.27
C PHE A 83 -14.13 2.91 -25.41
N ALA A 84 -12.90 3.24 -25.78
CA ALA A 84 -12.64 4.00 -26.99
C ALA A 84 -11.43 3.46 -27.75
N GLU A 85 -11.45 3.68 -29.06
CA GLU A 85 -10.35 3.42 -29.97
C GLU A 85 -9.39 4.59 -30.00
N PHE A 86 -8.09 4.32 -30.07
CA PHE A 86 -7.03 5.31 -30.15
C PHE A 86 -5.96 4.88 -31.17
N ASP A 87 -5.20 5.85 -31.63
CA ASP A 87 -3.85 5.60 -32.13
C ASP A 87 -2.91 5.17 -30.98
N GLU A 88 -1.64 4.93 -31.28
CA GLU A 88 -0.64 4.59 -30.27
C GLU A 88 -0.58 5.66 -29.16
N PRO A 89 -0.62 5.26 -27.87
CA PRO A 89 -0.62 6.21 -26.76
C PRO A 89 0.74 6.88 -26.58
N GLU A 90 0.72 8.08 -26.00
CA GLU A 90 1.94 8.75 -25.56
C GLU A 90 2.50 8.05 -24.32
N VAL A 91 3.79 7.71 -24.35
CA VAL A 91 4.50 7.14 -23.20
C VAL A 91 5.08 8.28 -22.36
N VAL A 92 4.78 8.27 -21.06
CA VAL A 92 5.20 9.30 -20.10
C VAL A 92 5.84 8.63 -18.88
N GLU A 93 6.94 9.18 -18.37
CA GLU A 93 7.61 8.65 -17.17
C GLU A 93 6.72 8.77 -15.92
N GLU A 94 6.09 9.93 -15.74
CA GLU A 94 5.20 10.23 -14.62
C GLU A 94 4.12 11.25 -15.03
N PRO A 95 2.87 11.13 -14.56
CA PRO A 95 1.80 12.05 -14.94
C PRO A 95 2.04 13.42 -14.28
N PRO A 96 1.71 14.54 -14.96
CA PRO A 96 1.95 15.89 -14.47
C PRO A 96 0.89 16.33 -13.44
N PHE A 97 0.45 15.44 -12.56
CA PHE A 97 -0.66 15.70 -11.65
C PHE A 97 -0.21 16.41 -10.37
N PRO A 98 -1.02 17.35 -9.86
CA PRO A 98 -0.72 18.08 -8.64
C PRO A 98 -0.65 17.14 -7.43
N ARG A 99 0.43 17.25 -6.66
CA ARG A 99 0.58 16.59 -5.35
C ARG A 99 0.01 17.45 -4.23
N HIS A 100 -1.29 17.75 -4.33
CA HIS A 100 -2.02 18.44 -3.27
C HIS A 100 -2.83 17.41 -2.50
N TRP A 101 -2.45 17.17 -1.24
CA TRP A 101 -3.09 16.18 -0.40
C TRP A 101 -4.28 16.77 0.32
N ILE A 102 -5.42 16.09 0.19
CA ILE A 102 -6.69 16.57 0.70
C ILE A 102 -7.29 15.48 1.57
N THR A 103 -7.66 15.87 2.78
CA THR A 103 -8.36 14.97 3.68
C THR A 103 -9.81 14.86 3.26
N ALA A 104 -10.17 13.75 2.61
CA ALA A 104 -11.56 13.36 2.42
C ALA A 104 -12.05 12.53 3.60
N ARG A 105 -13.16 12.94 4.20
CA ARG A 105 -13.94 12.09 5.11
C ARG A 105 -15.28 11.80 4.46
N GLY A 106 -15.55 10.54 4.21
CA GLY A 106 -16.84 10.09 3.73
C GLY A 106 -17.71 9.52 4.84
N ASN A 107 -18.99 9.36 4.56
CA ASN A 107 -19.96 8.77 5.47
C ASN A 107 -20.18 7.29 5.10
N PRO A 108 -19.66 6.32 5.89
CA PRO A 108 -20.00 4.91 5.69
C PRO A 108 -21.47 4.65 6.11
N PRO A 109 -22.07 3.53 5.68
CA PRO A 109 -23.37 3.11 6.17
C PRO A 109 -23.33 2.83 7.69
N PRO A 110 -24.50 2.76 8.35
CA PRO A 110 -24.58 2.34 9.75
C PRO A 110 -23.89 0.98 9.95
N GLU A 111 -23.00 0.91 10.94
CA GLU A 111 -22.21 -0.30 11.24
C GLU A 111 -23.10 -1.54 11.41
N LEU A 112 -24.28 -1.38 12.04
CA LEU A 112 -25.24 -2.45 12.27
C LEU A 112 -25.66 -3.15 10.97
N ALA A 113 -25.97 -2.38 9.92
CA ALA A 113 -26.44 -2.93 8.65
C ALA A 113 -25.35 -3.76 7.95
N PHE A 114 -24.09 -3.31 8.01
CA PHE A 114 -22.99 -4.10 7.46
C PHE A 114 -22.79 -5.41 8.23
N ARG A 115 -22.84 -5.35 9.57
CA ARG A 115 -22.68 -6.53 10.43
C ARG A 115 -23.79 -7.57 10.23
N GLU A 116 -25.03 -7.11 10.02
CA GLU A 116 -26.16 -7.97 9.66
C GLU A 116 -25.93 -8.66 8.30
N GLY A 117 -25.42 -7.94 7.31
CA GLY A 117 -25.03 -8.51 6.01
C GLY A 117 -23.95 -9.59 6.15
N VAL A 118 -22.91 -9.34 6.96
CA VAL A 118 -21.87 -10.35 7.24
C VAL A 118 -22.48 -11.60 7.88
N GLN A 119 -23.38 -11.42 8.84
CA GLN A 119 -24.05 -12.54 9.52
C GLN A 119 -24.94 -13.34 8.55
N ALA A 120 -25.69 -12.69 7.68
CA ALA A 120 -26.51 -13.35 6.65
C ALA A 120 -25.65 -14.18 5.66
N ILE A 121 -24.46 -13.71 5.31
CA ILE A 121 -23.51 -14.48 4.49
C ILE A 121 -22.99 -15.69 5.27
N ARG A 122 -22.62 -15.53 6.55
CA ARG A 122 -22.18 -16.66 7.40
C ARG A 122 -23.25 -17.74 7.53
N GLU A 123 -24.52 -17.35 7.65
CA GLU A 123 -25.64 -18.29 7.66
C GLU A 123 -25.80 -19.00 6.31
N SER A 124 -25.52 -18.33 5.20
CA SER A 124 -25.51 -18.95 3.87
C SER A 124 -24.36 -19.94 3.71
N ILE A 125 -23.18 -19.62 4.26
CA ILE A 125 -22.04 -20.55 4.33
C ILE A 125 -22.39 -21.76 5.21
N ALA A 126 -23.04 -21.55 6.36
CA ALA A 126 -23.45 -22.64 7.26
C ALA A 126 -24.41 -23.64 6.59
N ARG A 127 -25.26 -23.17 5.68
CA ARG A 127 -26.17 -24.02 4.89
C ARG A 127 -25.49 -24.72 3.71
N GLY A 128 -24.23 -24.37 3.42
CA GLY A 128 -23.50 -24.87 2.26
C GLY A 128 -23.89 -24.19 0.94
N ASP A 129 -24.56 -23.03 0.98
CA ASP A 129 -24.96 -22.31 -0.24
C ASP A 129 -23.74 -21.74 -0.99
N VAL A 130 -22.75 -21.27 -0.24
CA VAL A 130 -21.50 -20.65 -0.74
C VAL A 130 -20.35 -20.97 0.20
N TYR A 131 -19.12 -20.92 -0.30
CA TYR A 131 -17.90 -20.97 0.52
C TYR A 131 -17.46 -19.57 0.97
N GLN A 132 -17.71 -18.57 0.11
CA GLN A 132 -17.28 -17.19 0.31
C GLN A 132 -18.18 -16.25 -0.50
N THR A 133 -18.46 -15.07 0.04
CA THR A 133 -19.13 -13.99 -0.71
C THR A 133 -18.60 -12.63 -0.29
N ASN A 134 -18.34 -11.74 -1.25
CA ASN A 134 -17.90 -10.38 -0.97
C ASN A 134 -19.08 -9.51 -0.58
N LEU A 135 -18.95 -8.77 0.51
CA LEU A 135 -19.90 -7.74 0.91
C LEU A 135 -19.25 -6.37 0.80
N THR A 136 -19.90 -5.45 0.11
CA THR A 136 -19.38 -4.12 -0.14
C THR A 136 -20.43 -3.04 0.10
N TYR A 137 -19.96 -1.81 0.21
CA TYR A 137 -20.80 -0.62 0.26
C TYR A 137 -20.06 0.59 -0.32
N PRO A 138 -20.79 1.58 -0.86
CA PRO A 138 -20.19 2.84 -1.26
C PRO A 138 -19.98 3.75 -0.06
N ILE A 139 -18.89 4.52 -0.09
CA ILE A 139 -18.66 5.68 0.75
C ILE A 139 -18.85 6.91 -0.13
N GLU A 140 -19.77 7.79 0.26
CA GLU A 140 -19.93 9.09 -0.38
C GLU A 140 -19.03 10.12 0.31
N VAL A 141 -18.29 10.87 -0.51
CA VAL A 141 -17.28 11.81 -0.09
C VAL A 141 -17.59 13.17 -0.73
N PRO A 142 -17.82 14.24 0.04
CA PRO A 142 -17.81 15.59 -0.50
C PRO A 142 -16.44 15.87 -1.11
N TRP A 143 -16.39 16.23 -2.40
CA TRP A 143 -15.13 16.41 -3.11
C TRP A 143 -15.18 17.66 -3.99
N ARG A 144 -14.26 18.59 -3.76
CA ARG A 144 -14.20 19.89 -4.49
C ARG A 144 -12.86 20.14 -5.17
N ALA A 145 -11.95 19.18 -5.10
CA ALA A 145 -10.64 19.31 -5.71
C ALA A 145 -10.60 18.63 -7.07
N SER A 146 -9.53 18.86 -7.81
CA SER A 146 -9.37 18.23 -9.11
C SER A 146 -9.33 16.69 -8.97
N PRO A 147 -10.02 15.93 -9.84
CA PRO A 147 -9.95 14.47 -9.85
C PRO A 147 -8.52 13.93 -10.01
N GLN A 148 -7.67 14.69 -10.70
CA GLN A 148 -6.23 14.41 -10.86
C GLN A 148 -5.49 14.45 -9.52
N ALA A 149 -5.82 15.38 -8.62
CA ALA A 149 -5.24 15.43 -7.28
C ALA A 149 -5.68 14.21 -6.44
N LEU A 150 -6.96 13.81 -6.52
CA LEU A 150 -7.44 12.59 -5.87
C LEU A 150 -6.69 11.36 -6.37
N PHE A 151 -6.55 11.25 -7.69
CA PHE A 151 -5.84 10.14 -8.31
C PHE A 151 -4.37 10.08 -7.90
N ALA A 152 -3.66 11.21 -7.94
CA ALA A 152 -2.28 11.29 -7.47
C ALA A 152 -2.16 10.86 -6.00
N GLN A 153 -3.12 11.26 -5.15
CA GLN A 153 -3.16 10.86 -3.74
C GLN A 153 -3.37 9.35 -3.58
N LEU A 154 -4.34 8.78 -4.30
CA LEU A 154 -4.63 7.35 -4.23
C LEU A 154 -3.46 6.49 -4.73
N VAL A 155 -2.81 6.90 -5.82
CA VAL A 155 -1.62 6.23 -6.37
C VAL A 155 -0.47 6.31 -5.38
N HIS A 156 -0.20 7.50 -4.82
CA HIS A 156 0.91 7.70 -3.89
C HIS A 156 0.68 6.97 -2.55
N ALA A 157 -0.53 7.01 -2.02
CA ALA A 157 -0.91 6.37 -0.77
C ALA A 157 -0.76 4.83 -0.79
N GLN A 158 -0.83 4.22 -1.97
CA GLN A 158 -0.82 2.77 -2.12
C GLN A 158 0.38 2.24 -2.89
N ASN A 159 1.20 3.11 -3.48
CA ASN A 159 2.18 2.73 -4.48
C ASN A 159 1.54 1.87 -5.59
N ALA A 160 0.42 2.35 -6.13
CA ALA A 160 -0.49 1.53 -6.94
C ALA A 160 0.17 1.01 -8.23
N THR A 161 0.16 -0.31 -8.40
CA THR A 161 0.75 -1.00 -9.56
C THR A 161 -0.08 -0.84 -10.83
N TYR A 162 -1.41 -0.82 -10.71
CA TYR A 162 -2.36 -0.77 -11.84
C TYR A 162 -3.25 0.47 -11.77
N GLY A 163 -2.62 1.65 -11.68
CA GLY A 163 -3.31 2.93 -11.65
C GLY A 163 -3.96 3.31 -12.99
N ALA A 164 -5.19 3.84 -12.93
CA ALA A 164 -5.90 4.36 -14.10
C ALA A 164 -6.72 5.63 -13.75
N LEU A 165 -6.64 6.66 -14.58
CA LEU A 165 -7.49 7.84 -14.55
C LEU A 165 -8.27 7.91 -15.87
N LEU A 166 -9.60 7.82 -15.83
CA LEU A 166 -10.46 7.94 -17.01
C LEU A 166 -11.29 9.22 -16.91
N ASP A 167 -11.10 10.14 -17.85
CA ASP A 167 -11.93 11.35 -17.96
C ASP A 167 -13.09 11.08 -18.91
N LEU A 168 -14.31 10.94 -18.37
CA LEU A 168 -15.53 10.65 -19.13
C LEU A 168 -16.36 11.92 -19.40
N GLY A 169 -15.77 13.11 -19.20
CA GLY A 169 -16.47 14.39 -19.25
C GLY A 169 -17.08 14.72 -17.88
N ASP A 170 -18.36 14.41 -17.69
CA ASP A 170 -19.10 14.74 -16.46
C ASP A 170 -18.63 13.94 -15.24
N VAL A 171 -17.96 12.81 -15.48
CA VAL A 171 -17.48 11.91 -14.44
C VAL A 171 -16.03 11.56 -14.70
N VAL A 172 -15.25 11.48 -13.63
CA VAL A 172 -13.86 11.04 -13.70
C VAL A 172 -13.65 9.82 -12.80
N VAL A 173 -13.10 8.75 -13.36
CA VAL A 173 -12.75 7.53 -12.63
C VAL A 173 -11.29 7.62 -12.21
N SER A 174 -11.02 7.60 -10.90
CA SER A 174 -9.68 7.59 -10.32
C SER A 174 -9.42 6.26 -9.63
N SER A 175 -8.72 5.34 -10.30
CA SER A 175 -8.42 3.99 -9.85
C SER A 175 -6.96 3.84 -9.44
N ALA A 176 -6.69 3.35 -8.24
CA ALA A 176 -5.35 3.03 -7.77
C ALA A 176 -5.31 1.55 -7.35
N SER A 177 -5.67 0.68 -8.29
CA SER A 177 -5.83 -0.74 -8.01
C SER A 177 -4.48 -1.44 -7.76
N PRO A 178 -4.40 -2.25 -6.69
CA PRO A 178 -3.27 -3.15 -6.46
C PRO A 178 -3.42 -4.51 -7.16
N GLU A 179 -4.60 -4.85 -7.70
CA GLU A 179 -4.91 -6.21 -8.18
C GLU A 179 -4.97 -6.30 -9.70
N LEU A 180 -4.23 -7.26 -10.27
CA LEU A 180 -4.29 -7.59 -11.69
C LEU A 180 -5.47 -8.56 -11.93
N PHE A 181 -6.45 -8.13 -12.73
CA PHE A 181 -7.48 -9.05 -13.19
C PHE A 181 -6.89 -10.02 -14.20
N PHE A 182 -6.35 -9.49 -15.30
CA PHE A 182 -5.47 -10.25 -16.18
C PHE A 182 -4.56 -9.34 -17.01
N SER A 183 -3.44 -9.88 -17.46
CA SER A 183 -2.66 -9.33 -18.56
C SER A 183 -2.40 -10.41 -19.61
N VAL A 184 -2.23 -9.99 -20.86
CA VAL A 184 -1.77 -10.82 -21.97
C VAL A 184 -0.54 -10.15 -22.58
N ASP A 185 0.52 -10.93 -22.78
CA ASP A 185 1.69 -10.50 -23.55
C ASP A 185 2.29 -11.71 -24.26
N ALA A 186 2.55 -11.58 -25.57
CA ALA A 186 3.07 -12.66 -26.42
C ALA A 186 2.32 -14.01 -26.26
N GLY A 187 1.00 -13.96 -26.10
CA GLY A 187 0.14 -15.15 -25.91
C GLY A 187 0.20 -15.78 -24.52
N ARG A 188 0.94 -15.21 -23.57
CA ARG A 188 0.92 -15.61 -22.16
C ARG A 188 -0.10 -14.76 -21.42
N ILE A 189 -1.09 -15.40 -20.80
CA ILE A 189 -2.05 -14.75 -19.90
C ILE A 189 -1.63 -14.93 -18.44
N ILE A 190 -1.75 -13.87 -17.65
CA ILE A 190 -1.39 -13.86 -16.23
C ILE A 190 -2.54 -13.23 -15.45
N SER A 191 -2.93 -13.83 -14.33
CA SER A 191 -3.82 -13.24 -13.33
C SER A 191 -3.14 -13.30 -11.97
N ARG A 192 -3.30 -12.25 -11.15
CA ARG A 192 -2.66 -12.17 -9.83
C ARG A 192 -3.68 -11.84 -8.74
N PRO A 193 -4.50 -12.81 -8.32
CA PRO A 193 -5.40 -12.61 -7.20
C PRO A 193 -4.63 -12.26 -5.93
N MET A 194 -5.21 -11.38 -5.12
CA MET A 194 -4.64 -10.97 -3.84
C MET A 194 -5.67 -11.16 -2.72
N LYS A 195 -5.30 -11.92 -1.68
CA LYS A 195 -6.13 -12.20 -0.51
C LYS A 195 -5.24 -12.48 0.69
N GLY A 196 -5.54 -11.83 1.79
CA GLY A 196 -4.79 -11.89 3.03
C GLY A 196 -3.97 -10.64 3.27
N THR A 197 -4.25 -9.97 4.39
CA THR A 197 -3.74 -8.63 4.69
C THR A 197 -3.22 -8.57 6.13
N ARG A 198 -2.04 -7.99 6.34
CA ARG A 198 -1.56 -7.63 7.69
C ARG A 198 -0.98 -6.22 7.69
N PRO A 199 -1.02 -5.48 8.81
CA PRO A 199 -0.34 -4.19 8.90
C PRO A 199 1.15 -4.32 8.59
N ARG A 200 1.75 -3.30 7.94
CA ARG A 200 3.17 -3.32 7.56
C ARG A 200 4.13 -3.41 8.76
N SER A 201 3.65 -3.03 9.94
CA SER A 201 4.34 -3.10 11.24
C SER A 201 4.43 -4.52 11.81
N ALA A 202 3.56 -5.44 11.38
CA ALA A 202 3.56 -6.84 11.80
C ALA A 202 4.64 -7.65 11.05
N PRO A 203 5.24 -8.68 11.68
CA PRO A 203 6.11 -9.63 11.01
C PRO A 203 5.40 -10.33 9.84
N VAL A 204 6.04 -10.36 8.67
CA VAL A 204 5.48 -11.05 7.48
C VAL A 204 5.22 -12.54 7.72
N ALA A 205 5.98 -13.16 8.63
CA ALA A 205 5.79 -14.56 9.02
C ALA A 205 4.41 -14.83 9.63
N GLU A 206 3.76 -13.85 10.25
CA GLU A 206 2.40 -14.00 10.78
C GLU A 206 1.36 -14.11 9.66
N LEU A 207 1.55 -13.39 8.54
CA LEU A 207 0.69 -13.51 7.36
C LEU A 207 0.92 -14.87 6.69
N LEU A 208 2.17 -15.27 6.50
CA LEU A 208 2.54 -16.54 5.86
C LEU A 208 2.16 -17.76 6.72
N GLY A 209 2.13 -17.62 8.04
CA GLY A 209 1.76 -18.68 8.98
C GLY A 209 0.26 -18.79 9.23
N SER A 210 -0.57 -17.91 8.64
CA SER A 210 -2.01 -17.93 8.89
C SER A 210 -2.75 -18.90 7.97
N ASP A 211 -3.25 -20.00 8.54
CA ASP A 211 -4.01 -21.01 7.79
C ASP A 211 -5.28 -20.43 7.18
N LYS A 212 -5.96 -19.50 7.86
CA LYS A 212 -7.14 -18.78 7.35
C LYS A 212 -6.81 -18.03 6.05
N GLU A 213 -5.78 -17.18 6.08
CA GLU A 213 -5.41 -16.33 4.93
C GLU A 213 -4.95 -17.18 3.73
N ARG A 214 -4.20 -18.25 4.00
CA ARG A 214 -3.77 -19.21 2.98
C ARG A 214 -4.94 -19.95 2.35
N ALA A 215 -5.91 -20.39 3.15
CA ALA A 215 -7.10 -21.08 2.66
C ALA A 215 -7.96 -20.17 1.78
N GLU A 216 -8.19 -18.91 2.18
CA GLU A 216 -8.92 -17.94 1.36
C GLU A 216 -8.19 -17.67 0.04
N ASN A 217 -6.87 -17.44 0.08
CA ASN A 217 -6.08 -17.19 -1.12
C ASN A 217 -6.09 -18.39 -2.08
N LEU A 218 -5.90 -19.61 -1.56
CA LEU A 218 -5.91 -20.84 -2.36
C LEU A 218 -7.25 -21.07 -3.06
N MET A 219 -8.36 -20.83 -2.36
CA MET A 219 -9.70 -20.94 -2.94
C MET A 219 -9.88 -19.98 -4.13
N ILE A 220 -9.41 -18.72 -4.03
CA ILE A 220 -9.46 -17.78 -5.16
C ILE A 220 -8.54 -18.23 -6.29
N VAL A 221 -7.34 -18.74 -5.98
CA VAL A 221 -6.42 -19.30 -7.00
C VAL A 221 -7.10 -20.42 -7.78
N ASP A 222 -7.79 -21.34 -7.11
CA ASP A 222 -8.49 -22.43 -7.80
C ASP A 222 -9.64 -21.94 -8.69
N MET A 223 -10.38 -20.91 -8.26
CA MET A 223 -11.38 -20.27 -9.12
C MET A 223 -10.74 -19.64 -10.36
N VAL A 224 -9.63 -18.91 -10.19
CA VAL A 224 -8.92 -18.27 -11.30
C VAL A 224 -8.34 -19.31 -12.27
N ARG A 225 -7.79 -20.43 -11.76
CA ARG A 225 -7.34 -21.56 -12.59
C ARG A 225 -8.48 -22.13 -13.42
N ASN A 226 -9.62 -22.37 -12.79
CA ASN A 226 -10.82 -22.85 -13.49
C ASN A 226 -11.27 -21.87 -14.58
N ASP A 227 -11.30 -20.58 -14.27
CA ASP A 227 -11.71 -19.55 -15.22
C ASP A 227 -10.74 -19.46 -16.42
N LEU A 228 -9.42 -19.46 -16.17
CA LEU A 228 -8.39 -19.44 -17.21
C LEU A 228 -8.42 -20.69 -18.08
N SER A 229 -8.74 -21.86 -17.51
CA SER A 229 -8.81 -23.11 -18.27
C SER A 229 -9.81 -23.08 -19.44
N ARG A 230 -10.79 -22.18 -19.40
CA ARG A 230 -11.80 -22.00 -20.45
C ARG A 230 -11.29 -21.29 -21.71
N VAL A 231 -10.17 -20.58 -21.60
CA VAL A 231 -9.58 -19.76 -22.69
C VAL A 231 -8.10 -20.05 -22.92
N CYS A 232 -7.49 -20.87 -22.08
CA CYS A 232 -6.09 -21.28 -22.25
C CYS A 232 -5.98 -22.59 -23.03
N ARG A 233 -4.82 -22.80 -23.67
CA ARG A 233 -4.44 -24.08 -24.23
C ARG A 233 -4.55 -25.18 -23.15
N PRO A 234 -5.20 -26.32 -23.43
CA PRO A 234 -5.29 -27.41 -22.46
C PRO A 234 -3.92 -27.81 -21.91
N GLY A 235 -3.81 -27.88 -20.59
CA GLY A 235 -2.57 -28.22 -19.87
C GLY A 235 -1.55 -27.09 -19.75
N SER A 236 -1.81 -25.88 -20.26
CA SER A 236 -0.89 -24.73 -20.08
C SER A 236 -1.09 -23.96 -18.78
N VAL A 237 -2.21 -24.17 -18.08
CA VAL A 237 -2.52 -23.42 -16.86
C VAL A 237 -1.64 -23.89 -15.71
N ASP A 238 -0.90 -22.98 -15.10
CA ASP A 238 0.06 -23.25 -14.03
C ASP A 238 0.01 -22.16 -12.93
N VAL A 239 0.55 -22.47 -11.76
CA VAL A 239 0.63 -21.57 -10.60
C VAL A 239 2.09 -21.47 -10.14
N PRO A 240 2.92 -20.67 -10.82
CA PRO A 240 4.35 -20.60 -10.52
C PRO A 240 4.66 -20.03 -9.13
N ASP A 241 3.80 -19.13 -8.64
CA ASP A 241 3.97 -18.47 -7.35
C ASP A 241 2.68 -18.58 -6.54
N LEU A 242 2.77 -19.14 -5.33
CA LEU A 242 1.66 -19.27 -4.40
C LEU A 242 2.05 -18.66 -3.06
N PHE A 243 1.18 -17.81 -2.50
CA PHE A 243 1.38 -17.16 -1.20
C PHE A 243 2.62 -16.24 -1.14
N THR A 244 2.84 -15.44 -2.18
CA THR A 244 3.91 -14.44 -2.22
C THR A 244 3.52 -13.20 -1.41
N PRO A 245 4.29 -12.82 -0.38
CA PRO A 245 4.01 -11.61 0.37
C PRO A 245 4.56 -10.37 -0.37
N GLU A 246 3.69 -9.41 -0.63
CA GLU A 246 4.02 -8.11 -1.24
C GLU A 246 3.91 -6.98 -0.22
N ALA A 247 4.91 -6.10 -0.23
CA ALA A 247 4.96 -4.93 0.64
C ALA A 247 4.26 -3.72 -0.02
N TYR A 248 3.17 -3.27 0.59
CA TYR A 248 2.54 -1.98 0.29
C TYR A 248 2.86 -0.97 1.42
N PRO A 249 2.67 0.35 1.20
CA PRO A 249 3.07 1.37 2.17
C PRO A 249 2.50 1.15 3.59
N THR A 250 1.26 0.67 3.70
CA THR A 250 0.56 0.50 4.98
C THR A 250 0.31 -0.96 5.37
N VAL A 251 0.39 -1.90 4.42
CA VAL A 251 0.04 -3.31 4.64
C VAL A 251 0.98 -4.26 3.91
N TRP A 252 1.10 -5.47 4.44
CA TRP A 252 1.48 -6.67 3.69
C TRP A 252 0.25 -7.26 3.02
N GLN A 253 0.41 -7.70 1.77
CA GLN A 253 -0.62 -8.46 1.07
C GLN A 253 -0.05 -9.80 0.61
N LEU A 254 -0.86 -10.85 0.68
CA LEU A 254 -0.54 -12.13 0.08
C LEU A 254 -1.12 -12.23 -1.34
N THR A 255 -0.25 -12.46 -2.32
CA THR A 255 -0.59 -12.60 -3.74
C THR A 255 -0.21 -13.98 -4.26
N SER A 256 -0.90 -14.43 -5.30
CA SER A 256 -0.56 -15.67 -6.01
C SER A 256 -0.66 -15.40 -7.51
N THR A 257 0.17 -16.07 -8.30
CA THR A 257 0.23 -15.88 -9.75
C THR A 257 -0.32 -17.12 -10.44
N VAL A 258 -1.34 -16.94 -11.27
CA VAL A 258 -1.85 -18.00 -12.17
C VAL A 258 -1.54 -17.59 -13.60
N VAL A 259 -0.97 -18.51 -14.37
CA VAL A 259 -0.55 -18.26 -15.76
C VAL A 259 -1.15 -19.28 -16.70
N GLY A 260 -1.21 -18.94 -17.99
CA GLY A 260 -1.57 -19.85 -19.06
C GLY A 260 -1.16 -19.31 -20.42
N GLU A 261 -1.42 -20.06 -21.48
CA GLU A 261 -1.22 -19.64 -22.86
C GLU A 261 -2.57 -19.47 -23.55
N THR A 262 -2.84 -18.30 -24.13
CA THR A 262 -4.07 -18.01 -24.87
C THR A 262 -3.78 -17.36 -26.21
N ARG A 263 -4.64 -17.66 -27.19
CA ARG A 263 -4.73 -16.94 -28.47
C ARG A 263 -6.17 -16.46 -28.72
N GLU A 264 -7.02 -16.54 -27.70
CA GLU A 264 -8.41 -16.11 -27.79
C GLU A 264 -8.49 -14.59 -27.89
N PRO A 265 -9.48 -14.05 -28.62
CA PRO A 265 -9.69 -12.61 -28.71
C PRO A 265 -10.08 -12.02 -27.35
N LEU A 266 -9.93 -10.70 -27.20
CA LEU A 266 -10.17 -10.00 -25.93
C LEU A 266 -11.61 -10.19 -25.46
N SER A 267 -12.59 -10.14 -26.37
CA SER A 267 -14.00 -10.39 -26.02
C SER A 267 -14.20 -11.77 -25.39
N ARG A 268 -13.54 -12.81 -25.92
CA ARG A 268 -13.66 -14.18 -25.41
C ARG A 268 -12.99 -14.34 -24.06
N VAL A 269 -11.82 -13.72 -23.87
CA VAL A 269 -11.13 -13.67 -22.57
C VAL A 269 -12.00 -12.96 -21.53
N MET A 270 -12.52 -11.77 -21.84
CA MET A 270 -13.41 -11.01 -20.95
C MET A 270 -14.64 -11.81 -20.54
N ARG A 271 -15.34 -12.42 -21.51
CA ARG A 271 -16.52 -13.26 -21.26
C ARG A 271 -16.23 -14.45 -20.37
N ALA A 272 -15.05 -15.04 -20.50
CA ALA A 272 -14.68 -16.21 -19.70
C ALA A 272 -14.20 -15.85 -18.30
N LEU A 273 -13.64 -14.67 -18.06
CA LEU A 273 -13.04 -14.35 -16.76
C LEU A 273 -13.94 -13.44 -15.91
N PHE A 274 -14.78 -12.61 -16.52
CA PHE A 274 -15.51 -11.55 -15.84
C PHE A 274 -16.84 -12.06 -15.22
N PRO A 275 -17.23 -11.59 -14.03
CA PRO A 275 -16.47 -10.73 -13.11
C PRO A 275 -15.36 -11.50 -12.37
N ALA A 276 -14.36 -10.77 -11.89
CA ALA A 276 -13.23 -11.36 -11.19
C ALA A 276 -13.65 -12.17 -9.95
N ALA A 277 -13.02 -13.34 -9.76
CA ALA A 277 -13.35 -14.27 -8.68
C ALA A 277 -13.16 -13.64 -7.28
N SER A 278 -12.12 -12.82 -7.10
CA SER A 278 -11.74 -12.19 -5.82
C SER A 278 -12.74 -11.16 -5.28
N ILE A 279 -13.64 -10.65 -6.14
CA ILE A 279 -14.62 -9.61 -5.80
C ILE A 279 -16.07 -10.09 -5.80
N THR A 280 -16.29 -11.38 -6.09
CA THR A 280 -17.60 -12.03 -6.10
C THR A 280 -17.71 -13.02 -4.94
N GLY A 281 -17.34 -14.29 -5.18
CA GLY A 281 -17.51 -15.39 -4.26
C GLY A 281 -17.68 -16.72 -4.97
N ALA A 282 -17.75 -17.81 -4.20
CA ALA A 282 -17.77 -19.16 -4.72
C ALA A 282 -18.96 -19.96 -4.16
N PRO A 283 -19.80 -20.58 -5.01
CA PRO A 283 -19.88 -20.45 -6.48
C PRO A 283 -20.35 -19.05 -6.93
N LYS A 284 -19.86 -18.56 -8.09
CA LYS A 284 -20.14 -17.18 -8.57
C LYS A 284 -21.63 -16.86 -8.72
N SER A 285 -22.43 -17.76 -9.29
CA SER A 285 -23.87 -17.54 -9.51
C SER A 285 -24.63 -17.34 -8.19
N THR A 286 -24.37 -18.18 -7.19
CA THR A 286 -24.99 -18.06 -5.87
C THR A 286 -24.49 -16.83 -5.11
N ALA A 287 -23.18 -16.58 -5.14
CA ALA A 287 -22.57 -15.42 -4.49
C ALA A 287 -23.12 -14.10 -5.05
N THR A 288 -23.21 -13.96 -6.37
CA THR A 288 -23.75 -12.74 -7.03
C THR A 288 -25.23 -12.51 -6.71
N ARG A 289 -26.04 -13.57 -6.55
CA ARG A 289 -27.41 -13.46 -6.05
C ARG A 289 -27.47 -12.98 -4.60
N ILE A 290 -26.59 -13.48 -3.73
CA ILE A 290 -26.51 -13.03 -2.33
C ILE A 290 -26.10 -11.55 -2.29
N ILE A 291 -25.09 -11.16 -3.07
CA ILE A 291 -24.62 -9.77 -3.21
C ILE A 291 -25.80 -8.85 -3.58
N ARG A 292 -26.53 -9.16 -4.66
CA ARG A 292 -27.68 -8.37 -5.12
C ARG A 292 -28.78 -8.21 -4.07
N ASN A 293 -28.90 -9.17 -3.15
CA ASN A 293 -29.94 -9.12 -2.12
C ASN A 293 -29.52 -8.35 -0.87
N LEU A 294 -28.22 -8.28 -0.58
CA LEU A 294 -27.69 -7.65 0.62
C LEU A 294 -27.20 -6.22 0.38
N GLU A 295 -26.69 -5.91 -0.82
CA GLU A 295 -26.23 -4.57 -1.16
C GLU A 295 -27.40 -3.64 -1.52
N SER A 296 -27.25 -2.36 -1.22
CA SER A 296 -28.32 -1.37 -1.37
C SER A 296 -28.49 -0.85 -2.81
N GLY A 297 -27.56 -1.19 -3.71
CA GLY A 297 -27.57 -0.69 -5.09
C GLY A 297 -26.39 -1.20 -5.91
N PRO A 298 -26.28 -0.74 -7.17
CA PRO A 298 -25.22 -1.18 -8.07
C PRO A 298 -23.84 -0.69 -7.61
N ARG A 299 -22.80 -1.46 -7.96
CA ARG A 299 -21.39 -1.13 -7.71
C ARG A 299 -20.79 -0.24 -8.80
N GLY A 300 -21.30 -0.31 -10.03
CA GLY A 300 -20.83 0.47 -11.17
C GLY A 300 -19.42 0.07 -11.59
N VAL A 301 -18.54 1.06 -11.78
CA VAL A 301 -17.12 0.81 -12.12
C VAL A 301 -16.41 0.04 -11.00
N TYR A 302 -16.79 0.25 -9.73
CA TYR A 302 -16.18 -0.45 -8.59
C TYR A 302 -16.40 -1.97 -8.70
N THR A 303 -15.34 -2.74 -8.51
CA THR A 303 -15.28 -4.21 -8.73
C THR A 303 -15.54 -4.68 -10.16
N GLY A 304 -15.64 -3.74 -11.11
CA GLY A 304 -15.49 -4.02 -12.53
C GLY A 304 -14.01 -4.20 -12.92
N THR A 305 -13.67 -3.80 -14.15
CA THR A 305 -12.29 -3.80 -14.63
C THR A 305 -11.98 -2.57 -15.47
N ILE A 306 -10.76 -2.05 -15.36
CA ILE A 306 -10.23 -0.92 -16.13
C ILE A 306 -8.91 -1.33 -16.77
N GLY A 307 -8.68 -0.94 -18.02
CA GLY A 307 -7.46 -1.34 -18.71
C GLY A 307 -7.36 -0.90 -20.16
N PHE A 308 -6.36 -1.47 -20.84
CA PHE A 308 -6.11 -1.26 -22.25
C PHE A 308 -5.79 -2.58 -22.97
N ALA A 309 -5.93 -2.58 -24.29
CA ALA A 309 -5.34 -3.57 -25.17
C ALA A 309 -4.76 -2.88 -26.42
N SER A 310 -3.74 -3.49 -27.01
CA SER A 310 -2.99 -2.97 -28.13
C SER A 310 -2.95 -3.96 -29.30
N PRO A 311 -2.79 -3.46 -30.53
CA PRO A 311 -2.83 -4.27 -31.74
C PRO A 311 -1.66 -5.27 -31.85
N ASP A 312 -0.61 -5.08 -31.05
CA ASP A 312 0.51 -6.04 -30.93
C ASP A 312 0.18 -7.25 -30.03
N GLY A 313 -1.07 -7.36 -29.56
CA GLY A 313 -1.57 -8.48 -28.78
C GLY A 313 -1.35 -8.34 -27.27
N ARG A 314 -0.92 -7.17 -26.77
CA ARG A 314 -0.88 -6.91 -25.32
C ARG A 314 -2.23 -6.49 -24.80
N ALA A 315 -2.52 -6.89 -23.56
CA ALA A 315 -3.65 -6.39 -22.80
C ALA A 315 -3.29 -6.33 -21.32
N GLN A 316 -3.83 -5.35 -20.60
CA GLN A 316 -3.71 -5.27 -19.15
C GLN A 316 -4.98 -4.69 -18.56
N PHE A 317 -5.61 -5.45 -17.67
CA PHE A 317 -6.87 -5.11 -17.02
C PHE A 317 -6.75 -5.35 -15.52
N ASN A 318 -7.09 -4.34 -14.73
CA ASN A 318 -7.08 -4.43 -13.28
C ASN A 318 -8.44 -4.92 -12.75
N VAL A 319 -8.50 -5.33 -11.48
CA VAL A 319 -9.78 -5.37 -10.77
C VAL A 319 -10.02 -3.95 -10.25
N ALA A 320 -11.15 -3.33 -10.56
CA ALA A 320 -11.43 -1.92 -10.24
C ALA A 320 -11.79 -1.71 -8.76
N ILE A 321 -10.88 -2.06 -7.87
CA ILE A 321 -10.90 -1.76 -6.43
C ILE A 321 -10.03 -0.54 -6.15
N ARG A 322 -10.17 0.05 -4.95
CA ARG A 322 -9.46 1.30 -4.59
C ARG A 322 -9.69 2.39 -5.65
N THR A 323 -10.94 2.48 -6.08
CA THR A 323 -11.39 3.28 -7.23
C THR A 323 -12.47 4.24 -6.77
N ALA A 324 -12.24 5.53 -7.06
CA ALA A 324 -13.20 6.60 -6.84
C ALA A 324 -13.85 7.00 -8.17
N VAL A 325 -15.16 7.24 -8.15
CA VAL A 325 -15.92 7.85 -9.25
C VAL A 325 -16.27 9.26 -8.81
N VAL A 326 -15.72 10.27 -9.47
CA VAL A 326 -15.83 11.69 -9.10
C VAL A 326 -16.81 12.36 -10.05
N ASP A 327 -17.79 13.06 -9.49
CA ASP A 327 -18.67 14.01 -10.18
C ASP A 327 -18.18 15.43 -9.83
N PRO A 328 -17.36 16.06 -10.70
CA PRO A 328 -16.74 17.35 -10.40
C PRO A 328 -17.78 18.47 -10.22
N ASP A 329 -18.83 18.48 -11.04
CA ASP A 329 -19.87 19.52 -11.03
C ASP A 329 -20.82 19.34 -9.83
N GLY A 330 -21.13 18.09 -9.49
CA GLY A 330 -21.92 17.74 -8.32
C GLY A 330 -21.17 17.82 -6.99
N GLY A 331 -19.85 18.06 -7.02
CA GLY A 331 -19.01 18.22 -5.83
C GLY A 331 -18.93 16.99 -4.94
N ARG A 332 -19.01 15.78 -5.52
CA ARG A 332 -19.03 14.50 -4.80
C ARG A 332 -18.15 13.45 -5.46
N ALA A 333 -17.63 12.54 -4.66
CA ALA A 333 -16.96 11.33 -5.11
C ALA A 333 -17.57 10.12 -4.41
N ARG A 334 -17.67 9.00 -5.14
CA ARG A 334 -18.11 7.71 -4.60
C ARG A 334 -16.93 6.75 -4.60
N PHE A 335 -16.69 6.11 -3.45
CA PHE A 335 -15.61 5.15 -3.29
C PHE A 335 -16.14 3.85 -2.70
N GLY A 336 -16.01 2.74 -3.44
CA GLY A 336 -16.45 1.43 -2.98
C GLY A 336 -15.46 0.78 -2.03
N VAL A 337 -15.96 0.17 -0.97
CA VAL A 337 -15.15 -0.62 -0.03
C VAL A 337 -15.88 -1.88 0.42
N GLY A 338 -15.11 -2.93 0.74
CA GLY A 338 -15.66 -4.19 1.22
C GLY A 338 -14.60 -5.26 1.39
N GLY A 339 -15.06 -6.48 1.61
CA GLY A 339 -14.21 -7.64 1.93
C GLY A 339 -14.88 -8.96 1.58
N GLY A 340 -14.08 -10.02 1.52
CA GLY A 340 -14.57 -11.37 1.33
C GLY A 340 -15.00 -11.96 2.66
N ILE A 341 -16.24 -12.41 2.76
CA ILE A 341 -16.76 -13.03 3.99
C ILE A 341 -16.63 -14.54 3.87
N VAL A 342 -15.93 -15.14 4.83
CA VAL A 342 -15.77 -16.59 5.02
C VAL A 342 -16.37 -17.02 6.36
N TRP A 343 -16.37 -18.32 6.64
CA TRP A 343 -16.94 -18.85 7.89
C TRP A 343 -16.35 -18.19 9.16
N ASP A 344 -15.02 -18.04 9.17
CA ASP A 344 -14.23 -17.46 10.27
C ASP A 344 -14.20 -15.92 10.24
N SER A 345 -15.05 -15.28 9.45
CA SER A 345 -15.20 -13.82 9.46
C SER A 345 -15.94 -13.36 10.72
N SER A 346 -15.39 -12.33 11.38
CA SER A 346 -16.03 -11.65 12.50
C SER A 346 -16.68 -10.36 12.00
N PRO A 347 -18.00 -10.15 12.19
CA PRO A 347 -18.67 -8.94 11.69
C PRO A 347 -18.00 -7.62 12.09
N GLN A 348 -17.45 -7.55 13.30
CA GLN A 348 -16.73 -6.37 13.76
C GLN A 348 -15.38 -6.20 13.03
N ALA A 349 -14.58 -7.27 12.94
CA ALA A 349 -13.27 -7.21 12.30
C ALA A 349 -13.38 -6.87 10.81
N GLU A 350 -14.39 -7.40 10.12
CA GLU A 350 -14.65 -7.11 8.70
C GLU A 350 -15.01 -5.63 8.49
N PHE A 351 -15.78 -5.03 9.41
CA PHE A 351 -16.10 -3.61 9.36
C PHE A 351 -14.91 -2.70 9.72
N GLU A 352 -14.04 -3.15 10.62
CA GLU A 352 -12.77 -2.45 10.89
C GLU A 352 -11.84 -2.51 9.66
N GLU A 353 -11.80 -3.65 8.96
CA GLU A 353 -11.03 -3.81 7.73
C GLU A 353 -11.51 -2.86 6.63
N THR A 354 -12.82 -2.67 6.45
CA THR A 354 -13.32 -1.70 5.47
C THR A 354 -12.90 -0.27 5.82
N ARG A 355 -12.85 0.11 7.10
CA ARG A 355 -12.30 1.41 7.52
C ARG A 355 -10.82 1.53 7.19
N THR A 356 -10.03 0.49 7.43
CA THR A 356 -8.60 0.46 7.07
C THR A 356 -8.41 0.60 5.55
N LYS A 357 -9.22 -0.06 4.73
CA LYS A 357 -9.20 0.06 3.26
C LYS A 357 -9.58 1.47 2.79
N ALA A 358 -10.55 2.10 3.45
CA ALA A 358 -11.01 3.46 3.13
C ALA A 358 -10.04 4.56 3.58
N ALA A 359 -9.14 4.29 4.55
CA ALA A 359 -8.20 5.26 5.08
C ALA A 359 -7.26 5.89 4.02
N VAL A 360 -7.10 5.22 2.87
CA VAL A 360 -6.38 5.75 1.71
C VAL A 360 -6.94 7.09 1.21
N LEU A 361 -8.24 7.34 1.36
CA LEU A 361 -8.88 8.61 0.98
C LEU A 361 -8.41 9.80 1.82
N SER A 362 -7.88 9.54 3.00
CA SER A 362 -7.39 10.55 3.94
C SER A 362 -5.88 10.44 4.20
N TYR A 363 -5.21 9.43 3.63
CA TYR A 363 -3.81 9.20 3.89
C TYR A 363 -2.97 10.16 3.06
N THR A 364 -2.32 11.08 3.75
CA THR A 364 -1.21 11.88 3.22
C THR A 364 0.08 11.17 3.59
N PRO A 365 0.81 10.56 2.65
CA PRO A 365 2.11 10.00 2.95
C PRO A 365 3.02 11.13 3.45
N PRO A 366 3.71 10.96 4.58
CA PRO A 366 4.64 11.99 5.02
C PRO A 366 5.75 12.15 3.97
N GLU A 367 6.10 13.39 3.65
CA GLU A 367 7.32 13.66 2.89
C GLU A 367 8.52 13.54 3.83
N PHE A 368 9.45 12.65 3.49
CA PHE A 368 10.67 12.46 4.26
C PHE A 368 11.81 11.92 3.38
N SER A 369 13.02 12.08 3.89
CA SER A 369 14.22 11.42 3.39
C SER A 369 14.71 10.40 4.41
N LEU A 370 15.40 9.37 3.94
CA LEU A 370 16.24 8.55 4.82
C LEU A 370 17.38 9.43 5.34
N LEU A 371 17.75 9.24 6.60
CA LEU A 371 18.68 10.10 7.30
C LEU A 371 19.73 9.26 8.01
N GLU A 372 21.00 9.58 7.81
CA GLU A 372 22.07 9.13 8.66
C GLU A 372 22.86 10.28 9.26
N THR A 373 23.38 10.08 10.47
CA THR A 373 24.30 11.03 11.09
C THR A 373 25.46 10.23 11.69
N MET A 374 26.66 10.55 11.22
CA MET A 374 27.88 9.80 11.43
C MET A 374 28.93 10.71 12.06
N LEU A 375 29.81 10.10 12.83
CA LEU A 375 31.04 10.72 13.32
C LEU A 375 32.17 10.37 12.36
N CYS A 376 32.92 11.37 11.94
CA CYS A 376 34.20 11.20 11.25
C CYS A 376 35.31 11.69 12.19
N ARG A 377 36.37 10.90 12.33
CA ARG A 377 37.59 11.27 13.07
C ARG A 377 38.78 10.97 12.19
N ASP A 378 39.56 12.00 11.89
CA ASP A 378 40.83 11.87 11.19
C ASP A 378 40.72 11.03 9.89
N GLY A 379 39.74 11.37 9.06
CA GLY A 379 39.43 10.67 7.81
C GLY A 379 38.59 9.39 7.94
N GLU A 380 38.43 8.83 9.15
CA GLU A 380 37.66 7.60 9.36
C GLU A 380 36.22 7.87 9.80
N VAL A 381 35.26 7.34 9.04
CA VAL A 381 33.83 7.42 9.37
C VAL A 381 33.43 6.23 10.24
N VAL A 382 33.08 6.51 11.49
CA VAL A 382 32.72 5.52 12.51
C VAL A 382 31.45 4.77 12.10
N LEU A 383 31.53 3.44 12.09
CA LEU A 383 30.42 2.53 11.76
C LEU A 383 29.79 2.76 10.38
N LEU A 384 30.56 3.25 9.40
CA LEU A 384 30.04 3.56 8.05
C LEU A 384 29.26 2.40 7.43
N LYS A 385 29.77 1.17 7.55
CA LYS A 385 29.10 -0.03 7.04
C LYS A 385 27.72 -0.19 7.67
N GLU A 386 27.64 -0.17 8.99
CA GLU A 386 26.37 -0.33 9.72
C GLU A 386 25.38 0.83 9.44
N HIS A 387 25.88 2.04 9.25
CA HIS A 387 25.06 3.19 8.85
C HIS A 387 24.42 3.00 7.47
N LEU A 388 25.21 2.55 6.48
CA LEU A 388 24.71 2.30 5.13
C LEU A 388 23.78 1.08 5.07
N GLU A 389 24.06 0.03 5.84
CA GLU A 389 23.17 -1.13 5.98
C GLU A 389 21.82 -0.75 6.56
N ARG A 390 21.79 0.09 7.61
CA ARG A 390 20.53 0.59 8.18
C ARG A 390 19.78 1.49 7.21
N MET A 391 20.48 2.37 6.49
CA MET A 391 19.87 3.22 5.46
C MET A 391 19.29 2.37 4.32
N HIS A 392 20.00 1.33 3.86
CA HIS A 392 19.51 0.37 2.87
C HIS A 392 18.28 -0.41 3.35
N ALA A 393 18.26 -0.83 4.62
CA ALA A 393 17.09 -1.46 5.22
C ALA A 393 15.87 -0.51 5.24
N GLY A 394 16.08 0.78 5.54
CA GLY A 394 15.05 1.81 5.42
C GLY A 394 14.58 2.01 3.98
N ALA A 395 15.51 2.04 3.02
CA ALA A 395 15.18 2.18 1.61
C ALA A 395 14.32 1.01 1.11
N SER A 396 14.72 -0.21 1.46
CA SER A 396 13.98 -1.42 1.12
C SER A 396 12.59 -1.44 1.76
N PHE A 397 12.46 -0.99 3.01
CA PHE A 397 11.18 -0.95 3.70
C PHE A 397 10.19 0.04 3.06
N PHE A 398 10.65 1.26 2.75
CA PHE A 398 9.80 2.33 2.23
C PHE A 398 9.73 2.43 0.70
N GLY A 399 10.43 1.54 -0.02
CA GLY A 399 10.50 1.56 -1.49
C GLY A 399 11.26 2.76 -2.05
N PHE A 400 12.39 3.13 -1.45
CA PHE A 400 13.29 4.15 -1.99
C PHE A 400 14.30 3.49 -2.93
N VAL A 401 14.65 4.17 -4.02
CA VAL A 401 15.84 3.83 -4.80
C VAL A 401 17.07 4.18 -3.96
N PHE A 402 18.00 3.24 -3.78
CA PHE A 402 19.21 3.49 -2.99
C PHE A 402 20.39 2.66 -3.49
N ASP A 403 21.45 3.37 -3.92
CA ASP A 403 22.73 2.77 -4.26
C ASP A 403 23.70 2.93 -3.08
N GLY A 404 23.93 1.83 -2.37
CA GLY A 404 24.86 1.79 -1.23
C GLY A 404 26.33 2.04 -1.61
N HIS A 405 26.74 1.73 -2.84
CA HIS A 405 28.11 1.96 -3.32
C HIS A 405 28.32 3.45 -3.60
N ALA A 406 27.39 4.08 -4.30
CA ALA A 406 27.41 5.53 -4.53
C ALA A 406 27.37 6.31 -3.20
N ALA A 407 26.54 5.87 -2.24
CA ALA A 407 26.47 6.47 -0.91
C ALA A 407 27.79 6.36 -0.15
N ARG A 408 28.42 5.17 -0.15
CA ARG A 408 29.75 4.95 0.45
C ARG A 408 30.79 5.88 -0.16
N ALA A 409 30.94 5.86 -1.48
CA ALA A 409 31.94 6.64 -2.18
C ALA A 409 31.79 8.15 -1.90
N ARG A 410 30.54 8.65 -1.87
CA ARG A 410 30.24 10.05 -1.56
C ARG A 410 30.61 10.43 -0.12
N VAL A 411 30.39 9.54 0.85
CA VAL A 411 30.74 9.79 2.25
C VAL A 411 32.25 9.75 2.45
N GLU A 412 32.93 8.73 1.93
CA GLU A 412 34.39 8.59 2.04
C GLU A 412 35.12 9.76 1.37
N ALA A 413 34.69 10.19 0.18
CA ALA A 413 35.29 11.33 -0.52
C ALA A 413 35.14 12.69 0.19
N ALA A 414 34.14 12.81 1.08
CA ALA A 414 33.87 14.04 1.82
C ALA A 414 34.35 13.99 3.28
N ALA A 415 34.98 12.88 3.70
CA ALA A 415 35.49 12.70 5.05
C ALA A 415 36.74 13.58 5.28
N PRO A 416 36.69 14.56 6.21
CA PRO A 416 37.84 15.43 6.44
C PRO A 416 38.99 14.67 7.09
N ALA A 417 40.22 14.93 6.65
CA ALA A 417 41.42 14.17 7.02
C ALA A 417 41.87 14.36 8.48
N GLU A 418 41.54 15.48 9.12
CA GLU A 418 41.98 15.78 10.49
C GLU A 418 40.82 16.32 11.33
N GLY A 419 40.80 15.94 12.61
CA GLY A 419 39.85 16.42 13.61
C GLY A 419 38.54 15.62 13.67
N GLY A 420 37.65 16.05 14.55
CA GLY A 420 36.32 15.47 14.72
C GLY A 420 35.26 16.20 13.90
N TRP A 421 34.45 15.45 13.14
CA TRP A 421 33.41 15.99 12.28
C TRP A 421 32.11 15.21 12.41
N ARG A 422 30.99 15.92 12.26
CA ARG A 422 29.66 15.31 12.13
C ARG A 422 29.26 15.36 10.67
N MET A 423 28.93 14.21 10.10
CA MET A 423 28.45 14.08 8.72
C MET A 423 26.99 13.66 8.72
N ARG A 424 26.15 14.32 7.92
CA ARG A 424 24.72 13.96 7.75
C ARG A 424 24.43 13.66 6.30
N LEU A 425 24.07 12.41 6.04
CA LEU A 425 23.65 11.94 4.72
C LEU A 425 22.13 11.85 4.69
N LEU A 426 21.53 12.39 3.63
CA LEU A 426 20.12 12.24 3.28
C LEU A 426 20.00 11.50 1.96
N SER A 427 19.02 10.61 1.85
CA SER A 427 18.59 10.02 0.57
C SER A 427 17.11 10.27 0.39
N ASP A 428 16.74 10.92 -0.72
CA ASP A 428 15.33 11.00 -1.11
C ASP A 428 14.85 9.71 -1.80
N ARG A 429 13.56 9.68 -2.14
CA ARG A 429 12.90 8.50 -2.74
C ARG A 429 13.45 8.11 -4.10
N SER A 430 13.98 9.08 -4.85
CA SER A 430 14.59 8.86 -6.17
C SER A 430 16.05 8.41 -6.10
N GLY A 431 16.64 8.40 -4.89
CA GLY A 431 18.03 8.03 -4.67
C GLY A 431 19.00 9.21 -4.75
N ILE A 432 18.51 10.45 -4.81
CA ILE A 432 19.39 11.63 -4.75
C ILE A 432 19.97 11.77 -3.35
N LEU A 433 21.30 11.88 -3.29
CA LEU A 433 22.06 11.94 -2.05
C LEU A 433 22.53 13.35 -1.71
N THR A 434 22.08 13.87 -0.56
CA THR A 434 22.54 15.15 0.00
C THR A 434 23.41 14.89 1.21
N LEU A 435 24.66 15.38 1.21
CA LEU A 435 25.61 15.21 2.30
C LEU A 435 26.02 16.58 2.85
N ASN A 436 25.93 16.72 4.17
CA ASN A 436 26.36 17.90 4.89
C ASN A 436 27.41 17.53 5.94
N VAL A 437 28.43 18.37 6.12
CA VAL A 437 29.57 18.12 7.02
C VAL A 437 29.79 19.34 7.90
N TRP A 438 29.92 19.15 9.21
CA TRP A 438 30.18 20.22 10.18
C TRP A 438 31.27 19.81 11.19
N PRO A 439 32.09 20.75 11.67
CA PRO A 439 33.03 20.48 12.77
C PRO A 439 32.29 19.99 14.01
N LEU A 440 32.84 18.99 14.70
CA LEU A 440 32.34 18.49 15.96
C LEU A 440 32.69 19.51 17.07
N ARG A 441 31.75 20.37 17.45
CA ARG A 441 31.96 21.30 18.57
C ARG A 441 31.67 20.59 19.90
N GLU A 442 32.70 20.37 20.71
CA GLU A 442 32.59 19.73 22.05
C GLU A 442 31.60 20.45 22.98
N THR A 443 31.47 21.77 22.85
CA THR A 443 30.60 22.61 23.69
C THR A 443 29.10 22.46 23.40
N ALA A 444 28.71 21.76 22.34
CA ALA A 444 27.29 21.65 21.96
C ALA A 444 26.52 20.63 22.81
N TRP A 445 27.20 19.70 23.50
CA TRP A 445 26.55 18.55 24.16
C TRP A 445 26.93 18.48 25.63
N SER A 446 25.93 18.43 26.51
CA SER A 446 26.17 18.09 27.92
C SER A 446 26.73 16.67 28.01
N SER A 447 27.87 16.52 28.68
CA SER A 447 28.47 15.21 28.98
C SER A 447 27.66 14.43 30.04
N ASN A 448 26.73 15.10 30.72
CA ASN A 448 25.87 14.56 31.75
C ASN A 448 24.44 15.15 31.67
N PRO A 449 23.65 14.80 30.64
CA PRO A 449 22.36 15.42 30.42
C PRO A 449 21.35 15.11 31.54
N ARG A 450 20.44 16.07 31.79
CA ARG A 450 19.22 15.87 32.56
C ARG A 450 18.17 15.19 31.69
N LEU A 451 17.76 13.98 32.07
CA LEU A 451 16.69 13.27 31.39
C LEU A 451 15.37 13.42 32.15
N VAL A 452 14.27 13.33 31.42
CA VAL A 452 12.94 13.10 32.00
C VAL A 452 12.25 11.94 31.31
N VAL A 453 11.44 11.20 32.05
CA VAL A 453 10.50 10.24 31.46
C VAL A 453 9.29 11.02 30.96
N GLY A 454 9.07 11.03 29.64
CA GLY A 454 8.18 11.99 28.99
C GLY A 454 6.79 11.46 28.59
N GLY A 455 5.84 12.39 28.59
CA GLY A 455 4.74 12.57 27.62
C GLY A 455 3.76 11.42 27.26
N PRO A 456 2.91 11.67 26.25
CA PRO A 456 2.03 10.68 25.62
C PRO A 456 2.79 9.44 25.16
N ARG A 457 2.14 8.28 25.18
CA ARG A 457 2.75 7.03 24.73
C ARG A 457 2.98 7.05 23.22
N VAL A 458 4.16 6.60 22.79
CA VAL A 458 4.43 6.29 21.38
C VAL A 458 3.82 4.92 21.05
N SER A 459 3.53 4.65 19.78
CA SER A 459 3.06 3.32 19.38
C SER A 459 4.24 2.44 18.97
N SER A 460 4.31 1.24 19.52
CA SER A 460 5.26 0.20 19.13
C SER A 460 5.13 -0.20 17.65
N ALA A 461 3.95 0.04 17.06
CA ALA A 461 3.64 -0.19 15.67
C ALA A 461 4.05 0.97 14.72
N ASP A 462 4.53 2.10 15.25
CA ASP A 462 4.99 3.22 14.42
C ASP A 462 6.28 2.84 13.67
N VAL A 463 6.15 2.76 12.35
CA VAL A 463 7.24 2.40 11.43
C VAL A 463 8.35 3.47 11.38
N PHE A 464 8.04 4.73 11.68
CA PHE A 464 9.03 5.81 11.69
C PHE A 464 9.95 5.80 12.89
N LEU A 465 9.58 5.10 13.96
CA LEU A 465 10.50 4.82 15.07
C LEU A 465 11.53 3.75 14.68
N ARG A 466 11.17 2.80 13.82
CA ARG A 466 12.04 1.67 13.43
C ARG A 466 13.07 2.01 12.36
N HIS A 467 12.93 3.17 11.70
CA HIS A 467 13.80 3.58 10.60
C HIS A 467 14.26 5.03 10.76
N LYS A 468 15.54 5.31 10.47
CA LYS A 468 16.10 6.65 10.64
C LYS A 468 15.72 7.52 9.44
N THR A 469 14.73 8.39 9.64
CA THR A 469 14.22 9.30 8.62
C THR A 469 14.27 10.75 9.08
N THR A 470 13.91 11.69 8.21
CA THR A 470 13.62 13.08 8.59
C THR A 470 12.24 13.24 9.23
N HIS A 471 11.35 12.23 9.14
CA HIS A 471 10.05 12.22 9.83
C HIS A 471 10.26 11.95 11.33
N ARG A 472 10.56 13.02 12.07
CA ARG A 472 10.97 12.96 13.49
C ARG A 472 10.20 13.95 14.37
N GLN A 473 9.01 14.36 13.92
CA GLN A 473 8.19 15.36 14.61
C GLN A 473 7.89 14.93 16.06
N ILE A 474 7.62 13.65 16.29
CA ILE A 474 7.38 13.11 17.64
C ILE A 474 8.52 13.41 18.62
N TYR A 475 9.78 13.32 18.18
CA TYR A 475 10.93 13.64 19.03
C TYR A 475 11.05 15.15 19.29
N ALA A 476 10.72 15.98 18.29
CA ALA A 476 10.70 17.43 18.43
C ALA A 476 9.61 17.89 19.39
N ASP A 477 8.41 17.31 19.29
CA ASP A 477 7.27 17.60 20.15
C ASP A 477 7.56 17.20 21.61
N MET A 478 8.17 16.02 21.82
CA MET A 478 8.57 15.56 23.15
C MET A 478 9.60 16.49 23.80
N LEU A 479 10.60 16.96 23.04
CA LEU A 479 11.58 17.93 23.54
C LEU A 479 10.92 19.28 23.84
N ALA A 480 10.04 19.77 22.96
CA ALA A 480 9.34 21.03 23.14
C ALA A 480 8.40 21.02 24.36
N ALA A 481 7.76 19.88 24.66
CA ALA A 481 6.93 19.68 25.84
C ALA A 481 7.73 19.63 27.15
N HIS A 482 9.06 19.45 27.09
CA HIS A 482 9.94 19.28 28.23
C HIS A 482 11.18 20.20 28.14
N PRO A 483 11.00 21.54 28.12
CA PRO A 483 12.08 22.50 27.86
C PRO A 483 13.18 22.50 28.93
N ASP A 484 12.89 22.02 30.15
CA ASP A 484 13.86 21.93 31.23
C ASP A 484 14.73 20.67 31.16
N ALA A 485 14.46 19.74 30.23
CA ALA A 485 15.21 18.51 30.04
C ALA A 485 16.15 18.63 28.83
N ASP A 486 17.34 18.04 28.95
CA ASP A 486 18.29 17.98 27.82
C ASP A 486 17.87 16.91 26.80
N ASP A 487 17.16 15.87 27.26
CA ASP A 487 16.63 14.78 26.43
C ASP A 487 15.49 14.05 27.18
N VAL A 488 14.66 13.32 26.45
CA VAL A 488 13.42 12.73 26.94
C VAL A 488 13.42 11.22 26.71
N ILE A 489 13.13 10.45 27.74
CA ILE A 489 12.92 9.00 27.68
C ILE A 489 11.47 8.74 27.25
N LEU A 490 11.31 8.02 26.15
CA LEU A 490 10.01 7.71 25.55
C LEU A 490 9.46 6.37 26.06
N LEU A 491 8.14 6.30 26.17
CA LEU A 491 7.42 5.10 26.60
C LEU A 491 6.40 4.67 25.53
N ASN A 492 6.27 3.36 25.31
CA ASN A 492 5.28 2.80 24.39
C ASN A 492 3.87 2.68 25.03
N GLU A 493 2.87 2.29 24.25
CA GLU A 493 1.48 2.08 24.65
C GLU A 493 1.32 1.07 25.80
N HIS A 494 2.30 0.18 26.00
CA HIS A 494 2.36 -0.78 27.10
C HIS A 494 3.08 -0.25 28.33
N GLY A 495 3.53 1.01 28.33
CA GLY A 495 4.31 1.62 29.41
C GLY A 495 5.73 1.06 29.55
N GLU A 496 6.28 0.50 28.48
CA GLU A 496 7.68 0.04 28.41
C GLU A 496 8.57 1.17 27.89
N VAL A 497 9.82 1.18 28.33
CA VAL A 497 10.84 2.11 27.83
C VAL A 497 11.21 1.75 26.40
N THR A 498 11.31 2.76 25.54
CA THR A 498 11.77 2.58 24.15
C THR A 498 13.20 3.11 23.98
N GLU A 499 13.35 4.41 23.81
CA GLU A 499 14.62 5.12 23.59
C GLU A 499 14.53 6.57 24.07
N THR A 500 15.58 7.36 23.85
CA THR A 500 15.52 8.81 24.01
C THR A 500 15.40 9.52 22.66
N CYS A 501 15.19 10.85 22.65
CA CYS A 501 15.13 11.61 21.41
C CYS A 501 16.47 11.62 20.64
N PHE A 502 17.58 11.41 21.34
CA PHE A 502 18.93 11.42 20.75
C PHE A 502 19.68 10.09 20.74
N GLY A 503 19.19 9.03 21.40
CA GLY A 503 19.91 7.76 21.43
C GLY A 503 19.13 6.59 22.03
N ASN A 504 19.71 5.40 21.98
CA ASN A 504 19.14 4.22 22.62
C ASN A 504 19.51 4.17 24.11
N LEU A 505 18.65 3.56 24.91
CA LEU A 505 18.85 3.37 26.35
C LEU A 505 19.47 2.01 26.66
N PHE A 506 20.34 2.01 27.66
CA PHE A 506 21.00 0.84 28.21
C PHE A 506 20.99 0.91 29.74
N LEU A 507 20.54 -0.15 30.39
CA LEU A 507 20.59 -0.31 31.84
C LEU A 507 21.71 -1.28 32.19
N ASP A 508 22.73 -0.80 32.88
CA ASP A 508 23.85 -1.59 33.38
C ASP A 508 23.40 -2.48 34.54
N ARG A 509 23.51 -3.80 34.34
CA ARG A 509 23.26 -4.81 35.35
C ARG A 509 24.44 -5.78 35.39
N ASP A 510 25.28 -5.62 36.40
CA ASP A 510 26.44 -6.46 36.68
C ASP A 510 27.40 -6.56 35.48
N GLY A 511 27.61 -5.45 34.77
CA GLY A 511 28.53 -5.38 33.62
C GLY A 511 27.91 -5.79 32.28
N VAL A 512 26.64 -6.21 32.26
CA VAL A 512 25.88 -6.48 31.03
C VAL A 512 24.86 -5.35 30.82
N LEU A 513 24.83 -4.80 29.60
CA LEU A 513 23.90 -3.73 29.24
C LEU A 513 22.56 -4.30 28.78
N LEU A 514 21.49 -4.03 29.51
CA LEU A 514 20.13 -4.39 29.10
C LEU A 514 19.54 -3.24 28.27
N THR A 515 19.03 -3.52 27.08
CA THR A 515 18.44 -2.51 26.19
C THR A 515 17.04 -2.94 25.76
N PRO A 516 16.05 -2.04 25.63
CA PRO A 516 14.72 -2.42 25.17
C PRO A 516 14.78 -3.10 23.81
N PRO A 517 13.95 -4.13 23.53
CA PRO A 517 13.94 -4.82 22.23
C PRO A 517 13.42 -3.91 21.14
N ALA A 518 13.77 -4.18 19.87
CA ALA A 518 13.27 -3.40 18.73
C ALA A 518 11.73 -3.44 18.62
N SER A 519 11.09 -4.52 19.10
CA SER A 519 9.63 -4.66 19.18
C SER A 519 8.96 -3.63 20.11
N ALA A 520 9.71 -2.96 20.99
CA ALA A 520 9.17 -1.91 21.85
C ALA A 520 8.84 -0.61 21.10
N GLY A 521 9.22 -0.46 19.83
CA GLY A 521 9.01 0.75 19.04
C GLY A 521 10.13 1.77 19.21
N LEU A 522 11.33 1.41 18.75
CA LEU A 522 12.53 2.26 18.81
C LEU A 522 13.38 2.11 17.55
N LEU A 523 14.33 3.02 17.37
CA LEU A 523 15.30 2.93 16.29
C LEU A 523 16.40 1.92 16.64
N PRO A 524 16.61 0.84 15.85
CA PRO A 524 17.77 -0.02 16.02
C PRO A 524 19.07 0.75 15.71
N GLY A 525 19.65 1.38 16.73
CA GLY A 525 20.87 2.16 16.63
C GLY A 525 22.06 1.35 16.13
N THR A 526 22.95 1.95 15.34
CA THR A 526 24.19 1.31 14.86
C THR A 526 25.11 0.94 16.02
N LEU A 527 25.28 1.84 17.00
CA LEU A 527 25.99 1.54 18.24
C LEU A 527 25.32 0.42 19.04
N ARG A 528 23.98 0.44 19.16
CA ARG A 528 23.21 -0.60 19.84
C ARG A 528 23.43 -1.96 19.18
N ALA A 529 23.30 -2.04 17.86
CA ALA A 529 23.53 -3.26 17.09
C ALA A 529 24.96 -3.79 17.25
N GLN A 530 25.96 -2.90 17.25
CA GLN A 530 27.35 -3.26 17.52
C GLN A 530 27.53 -3.86 18.92
N LEU A 531 26.97 -3.24 19.96
CA LEU A 531 27.07 -3.72 21.35
C LEU A 531 26.40 -5.08 21.54
N ILE A 532 25.23 -5.30 20.93
CA ILE A 532 24.53 -6.60 20.96
C ILE A 532 25.38 -7.68 20.28
N ARG A 533 25.88 -7.40 19.08
CA ARG A 533 26.74 -8.33 18.32
C ARG A 533 28.04 -8.69 19.06
N GLN A 534 28.56 -7.76 19.86
CA GLN A 534 29.74 -7.98 20.72
C GLN A 534 29.40 -8.73 22.03
N GLY A 535 28.14 -9.09 22.28
CA GLY A 535 27.69 -9.70 23.54
C GLY A 535 27.74 -8.76 24.74
N ARG A 536 27.94 -7.46 24.52
CA ARG A 536 28.01 -6.43 25.59
C ARG A 536 26.62 -5.93 25.98
N ALA A 537 25.64 -6.10 25.11
CA ALA A 537 24.25 -5.75 25.37
C ALA A 537 23.30 -6.89 25.03
N VAL A 538 22.21 -7.01 25.78
CA VAL A 538 21.16 -8.01 25.58
C VAL A 538 19.81 -7.31 25.57
N GLU A 539 18.93 -7.74 24.67
CA GLU A 539 17.58 -7.19 24.58
C GLU A 539 16.72 -7.68 25.74
N ARG A 540 16.07 -6.75 26.45
CA ARG A 540 15.09 -7.03 27.50
C ARG A 540 14.14 -5.85 27.62
N SER A 541 12.84 -6.10 27.73
CA SER A 541 11.88 -5.04 28.06
C SER A 541 12.26 -4.37 29.38
N LEU A 542 12.23 -3.04 29.40
CA LEU A 542 12.58 -2.22 30.55
C LEU A 542 11.38 -1.38 30.97
N ARG A 543 11.20 -1.22 32.28
CA ARG A 543 10.20 -0.32 32.85
C ARG A 543 10.83 0.98 33.36
N PRO A 544 10.08 2.10 33.40
CA PRO A 544 10.60 3.38 33.87
C PRO A 544 11.11 3.33 35.31
N ASP A 545 10.51 2.49 36.14
CA ASP A 545 10.85 2.33 37.55
C ASP A 545 12.24 1.72 37.78
N GLU A 546 12.73 0.92 36.83
CA GLU A 546 14.06 0.32 36.84
C GLU A 546 15.20 1.33 36.55
N LEU A 547 14.87 2.48 35.96
CA LEU A 547 15.87 3.44 35.51
C LEU A 547 16.37 4.33 36.66
N THR A 548 17.70 4.36 36.82
CA THR A 548 18.41 5.27 37.72
C THR A 548 19.57 5.93 36.98
N ALA A 549 19.93 7.17 37.34
CA ALA A 549 21.05 7.88 36.68
C ALA A 549 22.39 7.13 36.83
N SER A 550 22.59 6.42 37.95
CA SER A 550 23.81 5.66 38.23
C SER A 550 23.93 4.34 37.46
N ARG A 551 22.84 3.82 36.88
CA ARG A 551 22.86 2.56 36.10
C ARG A 551 22.42 2.74 34.65
N THR A 552 21.84 3.87 34.31
CA THR A 552 21.37 4.14 32.94
C THR A 552 22.47 4.80 32.12
N LEU A 553 22.61 4.34 30.88
CA LEU A 553 23.47 4.89 29.85
C LEU A 553 22.61 5.20 28.62
N ILE A 554 23.01 6.24 27.89
CA ILE A 554 22.45 6.61 26.58
C ILE A 554 23.55 6.41 25.56
N GLY A 555 23.18 5.88 24.39
CA GLY A 555 24.14 5.55 23.34
C GLY A 555 23.70 5.99 21.95
N ASN A 556 24.60 6.64 21.22
CA ASN A 556 24.52 6.76 19.76
C ASN A 556 25.93 6.74 19.14
N SER A 557 26.03 6.51 17.83
CA SER A 557 27.32 6.37 17.15
C SER A 557 28.17 7.64 17.10
N VAL A 558 27.58 8.80 17.43
CA VAL A 558 28.29 10.09 17.40
C VAL A 558 28.89 10.43 18.76
N ARG A 559 28.19 10.14 19.86
CA ARG A 559 28.59 10.45 21.23
C ARG A 559 29.21 9.27 21.98
N GLY A 560 29.02 8.05 21.48
CA GLY A 560 29.31 6.84 22.25
C GLY A 560 28.30 6.65 23.39
N LEU A 561 28.71 5.91 24.42
CA LEU A 561 27.93 5.71 25.65
C LEU A 561 28.25 6.82 26.66
N TYR A 562 27.21 7.42 27.24
CA TYR A 562 27.33 8.44 28.29
C TYR A 562 26.24 8.26 29.34
N ARG A 563 26.47 8.80 30.55
CA ARG A 563 25.53 8.72 31.68
C ARG A 563 24.77 10.02 31.84
N PRO A 564 23.48 9.99 32.20
CA PRO A 564 22.75 11.18 32.56
C PRO A 564 23.14 11.64 33.97
N ARG A 565 23.02 12.94 34.27
CA ARG A 565 23.20 13.46 35.64
C ARG A 565 22.05 13.03 36.54
N GLU A 566 20.83 13.10 36.00
CA GLU A 566 19.59 12.80 36.70
C GLU A 566 18.55 12.25 35.72
N ILE A 567 17.60 11.50 36.26
CA ILE A 567 16.40 11.05 35.53
C ILE A 567 15.19 11.51 36.34
N GLY A 568 14.55 12.59 35.89
CA GLY A 568 13.31 13.08 36.44
C GLY A 568 12.13 12.20 36.05
N ARG A 569 11.20 11.99 36.98
CA ARG A 569 9.89 11.40 36.68
C ARG A 569 8.85 12.51 36.79
N LEU A 570 8.04 12.68 35.75
CA LEU A 570 6.88 13.56 35.83
C LEU A 570 5.86 12.88 36.76
N SER A 571 5.39 13.65 37.74
CA SER A 571 4.34 13.25 38.69
C SER A 571 2.99 13.10 38.01
#